data_AF-A0AAV4U7A5-F1
#
_entry.id   AF-A0AAV4U7A5-F1
#
_cell.length_a   1.000
_cell.length_b   1.000
_cell.length_c   1.000
_cell.angle_alpha   90.00
_cell.angle_beta   90.00
_cell.angle_gamma   90.00
#
_symmetry.space_group_name_H-M   'P 1'
#
loop_
_entity.id
_entity.type
_entity.pdbx_description
1 polymer ?
#
loop_
_entity_poly.entity_id
_entity_poly.type
_entity_poly.pdbx_seq_one_letter_code
_entity_poly.pdbx_strand_id
1 'polypeptide(L)'
;MLPLQTTFRNLTSYYINAFSNINRNFHSNQPLWFQTTSALGALPLRKKKKVDPQLLKERAEKKIRRLQRDIRKLEKVARQCKPLSEMDIPRKAMRDSERIRPPPVLTKEELQERAELNYVWSQYKRRQHLAEMKAIQRVVAAQEKALDALEEVSQDLYNEAIQPDPLLIPFKMSGPVETPPINNFDYPDGEYIDVTKIYQPILPSDPAKQKKLGLHKKK
;
A
#
# COMPACT_ATOMS: atom_id res chain seq x y z
N MET A 1 -2.54 77.37 -54.29
CA MET A 1 -1.37 76.46 -54.30
C MET A 1 -1.89 75.04 -54.19
N LEU A 2 -1.66 74.24 -55.24
CA LEU A 2 -2.35 72.97 -55.49
C LEU A 2 -1.90 71.85 -54.54
N PRO A 3 -2.83 71.03 -54.04
CA PRO A 3 -2.53 69.78 -53.34
C PRO A 3 -2.91 68.53 -54.16
N LEU A 4 -2.29 67.40 -53.79
CA LEU A 4 -2.68 65.99 -54.01
C LEU A 4 -2.44 65.32 -55.39
N GLN A 5 -1.60 64.28 -55.39
CA GLN A 5 -1.95 62.84 -55.56
C GLN A 5 -0.85 62.03 -56.29
N THR A 6 -0.35 60.95 -55.67
CA THR A 6 0.15 59.68 -56.29
C THR A 6 0.59 58.74 -55.15
N THR A 7 -0.24 57.81 -54.64
CA THR A 7 -0.58 56.42 -55.06
C THR A 7 0.52 55.35 -54.85
N PHE A 8 0.05 54.18 -54.36
CA PHE A 8 0.72 52.89 -54.10
C PHE A 8 1.54 52.78 -52.79
N ARG A 9 1.04 52.23 -51.68
CA ARG A 9 0.54 50.87 -51.33
C ARG A 9 1.59 49.75 -51.45
N ASN A 10 1.92 49.20 -50.27
CA ASN A 10 2.40 47.84 -49.94
C ASN A 10 3.89 47.52 -50.10
N LEU A 11 4.66 47.69 -49.01
CA LEU A 11 5.64 46.69 -48.56
C LEU A 11 5.72 46.72 -47.02
N THR A 12 5.07 45.76 -46.37
CA THR A 12 5.34 45.38 -44.98
C THR A 12 6.71 44.71 -44.91
N SER A 13 7.71 45.39 -44.36
CA SER A 13 8.99 44.78 -44.03
C SER A 13 8.89 44.01 -42.72
N TYR A 14 8.80 42.69 -42.82
CA TYR A 14 9.06 41.80 -41.69
C TYR A 14 10.55 41.85 -41.37
N TYR A 15 10.93 42.55 -40.29
CA TYR A 15 12.27 42.44 -39.73
C TYR A 15 12.39 41.07 -39.05
N ILE A 16 13.02 40.13 -39.76
CA ILE A 16 13.54 38.89 -39.18
C ILE A 16 14.75 39.27 -38.33
N ASN A 17 14.61 39.16 -37.02
CA ASN A 17 15.73 39.17 -36.07
C ASN A 17 16.64 37.96 -36.36
N ALA A 18 17.61 38.16 -37.25
CA ALA A 18 18.64 37.20 -37.56
C ALA A 18 19.84 37.42 -36.61
N PHE A 19 19.98 36.50 -35.64
CA PHE A 19 21.26 36.05 -35.08
C PHE A 19 22.28 37.13 -34.65
N SER A 20 21.94 37.90 -33.63
CA SER A 20 22.94 38.59 -32.81
C SER A 20 23.61 37.59 -31.85
N ASN A 21 24.52 36.75 -32.35
CA ASN A 21 25.56 36.10 -31.54
C ASN A 21 26.59 35.42 -32.46
N ILE A 22 27.36 36.23 -33.17
CA ILE A 22 28.64 35.80 -33.74
C ILE A 22 29.70 36.30 -32.75
N ASN A 23 29.89 35.59 -31.64
CA ASN A 23 31.03 35.83 -30.76
C ASN A 23 32.29 35.37 -31.50
N ARG A 24 32.91 36.29 -32.25
CA ARG A 24 34.25 36.11 -32.79
C ARG A 24 35.23 36.39 -31.66
N ASN A 25 35.87 35.35 -31.14
CA ASN A 25 36.93 35.54 -30.16
C ASN A 25 38.18 36.05 -30.88
N PHE A 26 38.51 37.31 -30.64
CA PHE A 26 39.75 37.93 -31.09
C PHE A 26 40.84 37.64 -30.04
N HIS A 27 41.96 37.07 -30.47
CA HIS A 27 43.12 36.84 -29.62
C HIS A 27 44.31 37.64 -30.16
N SER A 28 44.91 38.51 -29.33
CA SER A 28 45.97 39.46 -29.74
C SER A 28 47.37 39.10 -29.22
N ASN A 29 47.56 37.93 -28.61
CA ASN A 29 48.76 37.66 -27.81
C ASN A 29 49.87 36.85 -28.50
N GLN A 30 49.97 36.86 -29.84
CA GLN A 30 51.13 36.29 -30.57
C GLN A 30 51.47 37.14 -31.82
N PRO A 31 52.72 37.10 -32.34
CA PRO A 31 53.28 38.18 -33.18
C PRO A 31 52.79 38.17 -34.64
N LEU A 32 51.86 37.28 -35.01
CA LEU A 32 51.11 37.36 -36.26
C LEU A 32 49.74 37.99 -35.99
N TRP A 33 49.67 39.29 -36.27
CA TRP A 33 48.55 40.19 -35.97
C TRP A 33 47.27 39.82 -36.75
N PHE A 34 46.35 39.11 -36.08
CA PHE A 34 44.98 38.73 -36.49
C PHE A 34 44.83 37.35 -37.18
N GLN A 35 44.19 36.42 -36.47
CA GLN A 35 43.64 35.17 -37.04
C GLN A 35 42.13 35.10 -36.77
N THR A 36 41.33 34.79 -37.79
CA THR A 36 39.88 34.56 -37.66
C THR A 36 39.56 33.09 -37.90
N THR A 37 38.88 32.44 -36.95
CA THR A 37 38.38 31.07 -37.16
C THR A 37 37.26 31.06 -38.20
N SER A 38 37.30 30.12 -39.15
CA SER A 38 36.22 29.88 -40.12
C SER A 38 34.94 29.51 -39.40
N ALA A 39 33.85 30.24 -39.66
CA ALA A 39 32.53 29.86 -39.19
C ALA A 39 32.08 28.61 -39.96
N LEU A 40 32.26 27.43 -39.38
CA LEU A 40 31.67 26.20 -39.88
C LEU A 40 30.15 26.28 -39.70
N GLY A 41 29.48 26.91 -40.67
CA GLY A 41 28.04 26.86 -40.81
C GLY A 41 27.61 25.40 -40.83
N ALA A 42 26.67 25.04 -39.97
CA ALA A 42 26.19 23.68 -39.82
C ALA A 42 25.87 23.07 -41.20
N LEU A 43 26.65 22.08 -41.63
CA LEU A 43 26.25 21.22 -42.74
C LEU A 43 24.87 20.65 -42.37
N PRO A 44 23.90 20.60 -43.31
CA PRO A 44 22.55 20.14 -43.00
C PRO A 44 22.64 18.76 -42.34
N LEU A 45 22.06 18.63 -41.14
CA LEU A 45 22.13 17.40 -40.35
C LEU A 45 21.69 16.21 -41.23
N ARG A 46 22.55 15.19 -41.35
CA ARG A 46 22.18 13.93 -42.02
C ARG A 46 20.88 13.40 -41.42
N LYS A 47 19.89 13.11 -42.27
CA LYS A 47 18.60 12.54 -41.85
C LYS A 47 18.86 11.27 -41.04
N LYS A 48 18.29 11.19 -39.83
CA LYS A 48 18.37 9.98 -39.00
C LYS A 48 17.72 8.81 -39.78
N LYS A 49 18.47 7.72 -39.96
CA LYS A 49 17.94 6.52 -40.63
C LYS A 49 16.88 5.86 -39.74
N LYS A 50 15.80 5.37 -40.37
CA LYS A 50 14.78 4.57 -39.68
C LYS A 50 15.43 3.29 -39.15
N VAL A 51 15.12 2.93 -37.91
CA VAL A 51 15.66 1.73 -37.26
C VAL A 51 15.04 0.49 -37.91
N ASP A 52 15.84 -0.56 -38.08
CA ASP A 52 15.38 -1.83 -38.65
C ASP A 52 14.21 -2.42 -37.84
N PRO A 53 13.17 -2.95 -38.52
CA PRO A 53 11.98 -3.46 -37.86
C PRO A 53 12.27 -4.66 -36.93
N GLN A 54 13.27 -5.47 -37.27
CA GLN A 54 13.69 -6.61 -36.45
C GLN A 54 14.34 -6.17 -35.14
N LEU A 55 15.15 -5.12 -35.18
CA LEU A 55 15.78 -4.54 -33.99
C LEU A 55 14.77 -3.87 -33.06
N LEU A 56 13.67 -3.32 -33.61
CA LEU A 56 12.53 -2.84 -32.83
C LEU A 56 11.79 -3.99 -32.12
N LYS A 57 11.55 -5.11 -32.80
CA LYS A 57 10.93 -6.32 -32.21
C LYS A 57 11.77 -6.89 -31.07
N GLU A 58 13.09 -7.05 -31.27
CA GLU A 58 13.98 -7.53 -30.21
C GLU A 58 14.04 -6.60 -29.00
N ARG A 59 14.03 -5.27 -29.22
CA ARG A 59 13.95 -4.29 -28.13
C ARG A 59 12.63 -4.41 -27.38
N ALA A 60 11.51 -4.64 -28.07
CA ALA A 60 10.21 -4.85 -27.46
C ALA A 60 10.16 -6.15 -26.64
N GLU A 61 10.64 -7.27 -27.18
CA GLU A 61 10.70 -8.56 -26.46
C GLU A 61 11.58 -8.49 -25.22
N LYS A 62 12.74 -7.81 -25.30
CA LYS A 62 13.61 -7.58 -24.13
C LYS A 62 12.91 -6.75 -23.05
N LYS A 63 12.07 -5.77 -23.44
CA LYS A 63 11.25 -5.00 -22.49
C LYS A 63 10.16 -5.88 -21.86
N ILE A 64 9.44 -6.68 -22.65
CA ILE A 64 8.41 -7.60 -22.16
C ILE A 64 9.00 -8.58 -21.15
N ARG A 65 10.14 -9.22 -21.47
CA ARG A 65 10.82 -10.16 -20.55
C ARG A 65 11.36 -9.50 -19.27
N ARG A 66 11.62 -8.19 -19.28
CA ARG A 66 11.98 -7.42 -18.07
C ARG A 66 10.75 -7.21 -17.22
N LEU A 67 9.69 -6.65 -17.83
CA LEU A 67 8.41 -6.39 -17.17
C LEU A 67 7.83 -7.67 -16.54
N GLN A 68 7.83 -8.80 -17.25
CA GLN A 68 7.36 -10.08 -16.69
C GLN A 68 8.16 -10.53 -15.46
N ARG A 69 9.48 -10.33 -15.44
CA ARG A 69 10.30 -10.66 -14.27
C ARG A 69 10.04 -9.72 -13.12
N ASP A 70 9.83 -8.43 -13.40
CA ASP A 70 9.55 -7.43 -12.38
C ASP A 70 8.15 -7.64 -11.79
N ILE A 71 7.15 -7.97 -12.61
CA ILE A 71 5.81 -8.40 -12.17
C ILE A 71 5.91 -9.60 -11.22
N ARG A 72 6.62 -10.67 -11.61
CA ARG A 72 6.82 -11.86 -10.73
C ARG A 72 7.48 -11.51 -9.40
N LYS A 73 8.39 -10.52 -9.37
CA LYS A 73 9.02 -10.05 -8.12
C LYS A 73 8.01 -9.29 -7.27
N LEU A 74 7.24 -8.38 -7.87
CA LEU A 74 6.21 -7.61 -7.18
C LEU A 74 5.12 -8.51 -6.62
N GLU A 75 4.68 -9.52 -7.36
CA GLU A 75 3.70 -10.51 -6.89
C GLU A 75 4.21 -11.30 -5.67
N LYS A 76 5.48 -11.73 -5.69
CA LYS A 76 6.08 -12.43 -4.53
C LYS A 76 6.11 -11.54 -3.29
N VAL A 77 6.36 -10.25 -3.48
CA VAL A 77 6.44 -9.26 -2.42
C VAL A 77 5.05 -8.89 -1.88
N ALA A 78 4.06 -8.72 -2.75
CA ALA A 78 2.67 -8.41 -2.37
C ALA A 78 2.03 -9.53 -1.52
N ARG A 79 2.47 -10.78 -1.70
CA ARG A 79 2.02 -11.93 -0.90
C ARG A 79 2.62 -11.98 0.50
N GLN A 80 3.61 -11.16 0.82
CA GLN A 80 4.19 -11.14 2.17
C GLN A 80 3.29 -10.34 3.11
N CYS A 81 2.72 -11.01 4.09
CA CYS A 81 1.95 -10.35 5.14
C CYS A 81 2.86 -9.43 5.97
N LYS A 82 2.28 -8.34 6.49
CA LYS A 82 2.96 -7.54 7.51
C LYS A 82 3.21 -8.41 8.74
N PRO A 83 4.38 -8.29 9.40
CA PRO A 83 4.66 -9.05 10.61
C PRO A 83 3.70 -8.62 11.73
N LEU A 84 3.26 -9.57 12.55
CA LEU A 84 2.34 -9.32 13.65
C LEU A 84 3.15 -9.13 14.94
N SER A 85 3.34 -7.87 15.34
CA SER A 85 4.22 -7.50 16.44
C SER A 85 3.82 -8.05 17.81
N GLU A 86 2.54 -8.38 18.01
CA GLU A 86 2.01 -8.89 19.28
C GLU A 86 2.33 -10.38 19.49
N MET A 87 2.49 -11.15 18.40
CA MET A 87 2.86 -12.56 18.50
C MET A 87 4.37 -12.75 18.67
N ASP A 88 5.16 -11.80 18.18
CA ASP A 88 6.62 -11.86 18.25
C ASP A 88 7.14 -11.37 19.60
N ILE A 89 7.91 -12.21 20.29
CA ILE A 89 8.55 -11.81 21.55
C ILE A 89 9.65 -10.77 21.25
N PRO A 90 9.63 -9.58 21.89
CA PRO A 90 10.66 -8.58 21.68
C PRO A 90 12.04 -9.10 22.07
N ARG A 91 13.05 -8.90 21.21
CA ARG A 91 14.44 -9.32 21.47
C ARG A 91 15.05 -8.75 22.75
N LYS A 92 14.53 -7.61 23.25
CA LYS A 92 14.94 -7.04 24.53
C LYS A 92 14.51 -7.96 25.69
N ALA A 93 13.24 -8.38 25.71
CA ALA A 93 12.70 -9.28 26.72
C ALA A 93 13.44 -10.63 26.77
N MET A 94 13.89 -11.15 25.62
CA MET A 94 14.68 -12.41 25.60
C MET A 94 16.09 -12.27 26.18
N ARG A 95 16.67 -11.06 26.17
CA ARG A 95 18.06 -10.83 26.62
C ARG A 95 18.17 -10.36 28.06
N ASP A 96 17.11 -9.75 28.59
CA ASP A 96 17.12 -9.17 29.92
C ASP A 96 16.98 -10.26 31.00
N SER A 97 18.09 -10.93 31.34
CA SER A 97 18.13 -11.94 32.42
C SER A 97 17.86 -11.34 33.81
N GLU A 98 18.19 -10.07 34.01
CA GLU A 98 17.95 -9.33 35.26
C GLU A 98 16.46 -9.13 35.59
N ARG A 99 15.58 -9.25 34.59
CA ARG A 99 14.12 -9.11 34.76
C ARG A 99 13.41 -10.43 35.05
N ILE A 100 14.14 -11.55 35.02
CA ILE A 100 13.57 -12.87 35.28
C ILE A 100 13.29 -13.00 36.78
N ARG A 101 12.02 -13.20 37.14
CA ARG A 101 11.62 -13.51 38.52
C ARG A 101 11.70 -15.03 38.70
N PRO A 102 12.39 -15.55 39.74
CA PRO A 102 12.40 -16.98 40.01
C PRO A 102 10.97 -17.45 40.32
N PRO A 103 10.58 -18.66 39.88
CA PRO A 103 9.26 -19.18 40.17
C PRO A 103 9.07 -19.34 41.69
N PRO A 104 7.91 -18.95 42.25
CA PRO A 104 7.63 -19.20 43.65
C PRO A 104 7.52 -20.72 43.89
N VAL A 105 8.05 -21.19 45.02
CA VAL A 105 7.85 -22.56 45.46
C VAL A 105 6.46 -22.65 46.09
N LEU A 106 5.56 -23.39 45.45
CA LEU A 106 4.19 -23.57 45.94
C LEU A 106 4.16 -24.66 47.01
N THR A 107 3.34 -24.46 48.03
CA THR A 107 3.06 -25.53 49.00
C THR A 107 2.16 -26.60 48.38
N LYS A 108 2.13 -27.80 48.99
CA LYS A 108 1.25 -28.88 48.50
C LYS A 108 -0.23 -28.50 48.61
N GLU A 109 -0.59 -27.77 49.66
CA GLU A 109 -1.95 -27.28 49.91
C GLU A 109 -2.39 -26.30 48.81
N GLU A 110 -1.56 -25.31 48.48
CA GLU A 110 -1.85 -24.37 47.39
C GLU A 110 -2.02 -25.06 46.03
N LEU A 111 -1.25 -26.11 45.76
CA LEU A 111 -1.36 -26.88 44.52
C LEU A 111 -2.71 -27.62 44.45
N GLN A 112 -3.14 -28.21 45.57
CA GLN A 112 -4.42 -28.90 45.70
C GLN A 112 -5.57 -27.92 45.52
N GLU A 113 -5.56 -26.78 46.22
CA GLU A 113 -6.59 -25.73 46.08
C GLU A 113 -6.73 -25.25 44.63
N ARG A 114 -5.61 -25.00 43.93
CA ARG A 114 -5.63 -24.63 42.50
C ARG A 114 -6.23 -25.73 41.64
N ALA A 115 -5.91 -26.99 41.90
CA ALA A 115 -6.46 -28.11 41.15
C ALA A 115 -7.97 -28.23 41.36
N GLU A 116 -8.44 -28.09 42.59
CA GLU A 116 -9.86 -28.10 42.95
C GLU A 116 -10.61 -26.93 42.28
N LEU A 117 -10.06 -25.71 42.34
CA LEU A 117 -10.63 -24.54 41.68
C LEU A 117 -10.73 -24.73 40.16
N ASN A 118 -9.70 -25.29 39.52
CA ASN A 118 -9.71 -25.58 38.09
C ASN A 118 -10.77 -26.62 37.73
N TYR A 119 -10.96 -27.62 38.59
CA TYR A 119 -12.01 -28.63 38.41
C TYR A 119 -13.41 -28.00 38.49
N VAL A 120 -13.68 -27.21 39.53
CA VAL A 120 -14.96 -26.50 39.70
C VAL A 120 -15.20 -25.54 38.53
N TRP A 121 -14.18 -24.80 38.10
CA TRP A 121 -14.26 -23.91 36.94
C TRP A 121 -14.60 -24.66 35.65
N SER A 122 -14.00 -25.83 35.44
CA SER A 122 -14.26 -26.68 34.28
C SER A 122 -15.71 -27.18 34.27
N GLN A 123 -16.23 -27.60 35.42
CA GLN A 123 -17.64 -27.96 35.55
C GLN A 123 -18.58 -26.77 35.28
N TYR A 124 -18.26 -25.60 35.84
CA TYR A 124 -19.02 -24.38 35.62
C TYR A 124 -19.07 -24.01 34.13
N LYS A 125 -17.92 -24.00 33.45
CA LYS A 125 -17.84 -23.69 32.01
C LYS A 125 -18.57 -24.70 31.15
N ARG A 126 -18.51 -25.99 31.50
CA ARG A 126 -19.30 -27.02 30.83
C ARG A 126 -20.81 -26.75 30.97
N ARG A 127 -21.28 -26.41 32.17
CA ARG A 127 -22.69 -26.08 32.40
C ARG A 127 -23.13 -24.84 31.62
N GLN A 128 -22.30 -23.79 31.63
CA GLN A 128 -22.53 -22.58 30.84
C GLN A 128 -22.68 -22.91 29.35
N HIS A 129 -21.72 -23.65 28.78
CA HIS A 129 -21.72 -24.04 27.38
C HIS A 129 -22.96 -24.86 27.00
N LEU A 130 -23.33 -25.86 27.82
CA LEU A 130 -24.53 -26.67 27.58
C LEU A 130 -25.82 -25.82 27.63
N ALA A 131 -25.88 -24.81 28.48
CA ALA A 131 -27.02 -23.89 28.54
C ALA A 131 -27.09 -23.00 27.29
N GLU A 132 -25.95 -22.45 26.84
CA GLU A 132 -25.85 -21.66 25.61
C GLU A 132 -26.25 -22.49 24.38
N MET A 133 -25.73 -23.72 24.25
CA MET A 133 -26.11 -24.64 23.18
C MET A 133 -27.61 -24.92 23.16
N LYS A 134 -28.20 -25.19 24.33
CA LYS A 134 -29.66 -25.40 24.45
C LYS A 134 -30.45 -24.16 24.04
N ALA A 135 -29.98 -22.96 24.40
CA ALA A 135 -30.63 -21.72 24.00
C ALA A 135 -30.58 -21.52 22.48
N ILE A 136 -29.42 -21.74 21.85
CA ILE A 136 -29.27 -21.67 20.39
C ILE A 136 -30.19 -22.68 19.70
N GLN A 137 -30.19 -23.95 20.15
CA GLN A 137 -31.06 -24.99 19.59
C GLN A 137 -32.54 -24.62 19.68
N ARG A 138 -32.98 -24.00 20.78
CA ARG A 138 -34.37 -23.53 20.91
C ARG A 138 -34.69 -22.41 19.92
N VAL A 139 -33.79 -21.46 19.74
CA VAL A 139 -33.97 -20.36 18.79
C VAL A 139 -34.05 -20.90 17.36
N VAL A 140 -33.16 -21.81 16.99
CA VAL A 140 -33.15 -22.43 15.66
C VAL A 140 -34.43 -23.24 15.42
N ALA A 141 -34.83 -24.11 16.37
CA ALA A 141 -36.06 -24.90 16.24
C ALA A 141 -37.31 -24.01 16.16
N ALA A 142 -37.34 -22.88 16.88
CA ALA A 142 -38.43 -21.92 16.79
C ALA A 142 -38.44 -21.20 15.44
N GLN A 143 -37.28 -20.87 14.88
CA GLN A 143 -37.14 -20.29 13.56
C GLN A 143 -37.62 -21.26 12.46
N GLU A 144 -37.18 -22.52 12.50
CA GLU A 144 -37.61 -23.57 11.57
C GLU A 144 -39.12 -23.75 11.60
N LYS A 145 -39.70 -23.93 12.79
CA LYS A 145 -41.15 -24.06 12.95
C LYS A 145 -41.92 -22.84 12.42
N ALA A 146 -41.36 -21.63 12.60
CA ALA A 146 -41.97 -20.41 12.08
C ALA A 146 -41.93 -20.35 10.54
N LEU A 147 -40.86 -20.86 9.93
CA LEU A 147 -40.74 -20.94 8.47
C LEU A 147 -41.67 -22.00 7.87
N ASP A 148 -41.78 -23.18 8.50
CA ASP A 148 -42.72 -24.23 8.07
C ASP A 148 -44.16 -23.70 8.08
N ALA A 149 -44.55 -23.02 9.16
CA ALA A 149 -45.88 -22.40 9.26
C ALA A 149 -46.08 -21.25 8.25
N LEU A 150 -45.02 -20.51 7.91
CA LEU A 150 -45.09 -19.46 6.90
C LEU A 150 -45.28 -20.05 5.50
N GLU A 151 -44.59 -21.14 5.18
CA GLU A 151 -44.72 -21.86 3.91
C GLU A 151 -46.15 -22.39 3.71
N GLU A 152 -46.76 -22.97 4.75
CA GLU A 152 -48.16 -23.43 4.71
C GLU A 152 -49.17 -22.30 4.44
N VAL A 153 -48.88 -21.08 4.90
CA VAL A 153 -49.77 -19.91 4.75
C VAL A 153 -49.52 -19.17 3.43
N SER A 154 -48.26 -18.97 3.03
CA SER A 154 -47.89 -18.21 1.83
C SER A 154 -46.47 -18.53 1.35
N GLN A 155 -46.39 -19.14 0.17
CA GLN A 155 -45.11 -19.43 -0.49
C GLN A 155 -44.31 -18.17 -0.87
N ASP A 156 -45.00 -17.10 -1.29
CA ASP A 156 -44.34 -15.87 -1.76
C ASP A 156 -43.56 -15.21 -0.61
N LEU A 157 -44.15 -15.14 0.59
CA LEU A 157 -43.48 -14.57 1.77
C LEU A 157 -42.32 -15.45 2.25
N TYR A 158 -42.46 -16.78 2.15
CA TYR A 158 -41.39 -17.72 2.47
C TYR A 158 -40.17 -17.52 1.56
N ASN A 159 -40.40 -17.37 0.25
CA ASN A 159 -39.33 -17.15 -0.73
C ASN A 159 -38.53 -15.87 -0.46
N GLU A 160 -39.21 -14.81 -0.02
CA GLU A 160 -38.57 -13.55 0.38
C GLU A 160 -37.84 -13.67 1.72
N ALA A 161 -38.43 -14.34 2.72
CA ALA A 161 -37.83 -14.49 4.05
C ALA A 161 -36.52 -15.28 4.06
N ILE A 162 -36.33 -16.20 3.11
CA ILE A 162 -35.10 -17.00 2.98
C ILE A 162 -33.96 -16.21 2.34
N GLN A 163 -34.25 -15.12 1.62
CA GLN A 163 -33.19 -14.37 0.96
C GLN A 163 -32.24 -13.75 2.00
N PRO A 164 -30.92 -13.85 1.80
CA PRO A 164 -29.96 -13.21 2.68
C PRO A 164 -30.05 -11.69 2.54
N ASP A 165 -30.15 -10.98 3.66
CA ASP A 165 -30.15 -9.51 3.66
C ASP A 165 -28.74 -8.96 3.33
N PRO A 166 -28.54 -8.28 2.20
CA PRO A 166 -27.25 -7.69 1.85
C PRO A 166 -26.84 -6.54 2.78
N LEU A 167 -27.79 -5.93 3.52
CA LEU A 167 -27.50 -4.82 4.45
C LEU A 167 -26.81 -5.29 5.74
N LEU A 168 -26.82 -6.59 6.03
CA LEU A 168 -26.17 -7.15 7.21
C LEU A 168 -24.64 -7.01 7.17
N ILE A 169 -24.05 -6.84 5.98
CA ILE A 169 -22.59 -6.73 5.81
C ILE A 169 -22.27 -5.32 5.28
N PRO A 170 -21.55 -4.45 6.02
CA PRO A 170 -20.74 -4.73 7.21
C PRO A 170 -21.45 -4.45 8.55
N PHE A 171 -21.69 -5.50 9.34
CA PHE A 171 -22.14 -5.37 10.74
C PHE A 171 -21.02 -4.84 11.65
N LYS A 172 -21.32 -3.81 12.45
CA LYS A 172 -20.42 -3.27 13.47
C LYS A 172 -21.15 -3.18 14.81
N MET A 173 -20.54 -3.71 15.86
CA MET A 173 -21.06 -3.67 17.22
C MET A 173 -19.92 -3.37 18.19
N SER A 174 -20.15 -2.45 19.13
CA SER A 174 -19.24 -2.22 20.25
C SER A 174 -19.60 -3.17 21.38
N GLY A 175 -18.60 -3.74 22.05
CA GLY A 175 -18.80 -4.56 23.23
C GLY A 175 -19.35 -3.74 24.41
N PRO A 176 -19.89 -4.41 25.44
CA PRO A 176 -20.29 -3.74 26.68
C PRO A 176 -19.06 -3.10 27.35
N VAL A 177 -19.25 -1.93 27.93
CA VAL A 177 -18.25 -1.22 28.74
C VAL A 177 -18.41 -1.60 30.22
N GLU A 178 -17.31 -1.59 30.99
CA GLU A 178 -17.35 -1.86 32.43
C GLU A 178 -18.23 -0.85 33.18
N THR A 179 -18.12 0.43 32.80
CA THR A 179 -18.90 1.53 33.36
C THR A 179 -19.58 2.29 32.23
N PRO A 180 -20.89 2.59 32.32
CA PRO A 180 -21.58 3.36 31.30
C PRO A 180 -21.01 4.79 31.18
N PRO A 181 -21.13 5.43 30.00
CA PRO A 181 -20.62 6.79 29.81
C PRO A 181 -21.36 7.80 30.69
N ILE A 182 -20.62 8.77 31.22
CA ILE A 182 -21.18 9.89 31.96
C ILE A 182 -21.63 10.96 30.97
N ASN A 183 -22.86 11.44 31.11
CA ASN A 183 -23.41 12.49 30.26
C ASN A 183 -22.63 13.81 30.46
N ASN A 184 -22.27 14.47 29.36
CA ASN A 184 -21.55 15.76 29.35
C ASN A 184 -20.22 15.76 30.11
N PHE A 185 -19.51 14.63 30.10
CA PHE A 185 -18.16 14.58 30.63
C PHE A 185 -17.20 15.34 29.70
N ASP A 186 -16.54 16.37 30.25
CA ASP A 186 -15.53 17.15 29.53
C ASP A 186 -14.19 16.41 29.60
N TYR A 187 -13.74 15.88 28.45
CA TYR A 187 -12.47 15.16 28.37
C TYR A 187 -11.33 16.18 28.31
N PRO A 188 -10.21 15.94 29.02
CA PRO A 188 -9.04 16.78 28.89
C PRO A 188 -8.51 16.73 27.45
N ASP A 189 -8.07 17.87 26.94
CA ASP A 189 -7.52 17.97 25.59
C ASP A 189 -6.18 17.23 25.47
N GLY A 190 -5.94 16.62 24.31
CA GLY A 190 -4.75 15.81 24.06
C GLY A 190 -4.56 15.47 22.58
N GLU A 191 -3.30 15.46 22.13
CA GLU A 191 -2.95 15.13 20.75
C GLU A 191 -2.78 13.61 20.57
N TYR A 192 -3.52 13.03 19.62
CA TYR A 192 -3.29 11.65 19.18
C TYR A 192 -2.20 11.60 18.12
N ILE A 193 -1.07 10.97 18.45
CA ILE A 193 0.03 10.73 17.52
C ILE A 193 0.04 9.25 17.13
N ASP A 194 -0.23 8.96 15.86
CA ASP A 194 -0.15 7.60 15.33
C ASP A 194 1.31 7.14 15.22
N VAL A 195 1.69 6.19 16.07
CA VAL A 195 3.04 5.57 16.11
C VAL A 195 3.09 4.22 15.37
N THR A 196 2.08 3.90 14.56
CA THR A 196 2.00 2.63 13.83
C THR A 196 3.18 2.49 12.87
N LYS A 197 3.89 1.35 12.96
CA LYS A 197 5.05 1.06 12.11
C LYS A 197 4.61 0.74 10.69
N ILE A 198 5.07 1.54 9.74
CA ILE A 198 4.81 1.31 8.31
C ILE A 198 5.80 0.26 7.78
N TYR A 199 5.30 -0.94 7.50
CA TYR A 199 6.07 -2.00 6.84
C TYR A 199 5.95 -1.87 5.33
N GLN A 200 6.92 -1.18 4.71
CA GLN A 200 7.04 -1.17 3.26
C GLN A 200 7.87 -2.36 2.82
N PRO A 201 7.35 -3.21 1.92
CA PRO A 201 8.12 -4.33 1.42
C PRO A 201 9.03 -3.82 0.30
N ILE A 202 10.09 -3.12 0.68
CA ILE A 202 11.05 -2.52 -0.25
C ILE A 202 11.84 -3.67 -0.87
N LEU A 203 11.75 -3.85 -2.19
CA LEU A 203 12.78 -4.57 -2.94
C LEU A 203 14.09 -3.82 -2.71
N PRO A 204 15.07 -4.35 -1.97
CA PRO A 204 16.26 -3.57 -1.67
C PRO A 204 16.94 -3.16 -2.96
N SER A 205 17.19 -1.87 -3.17
CA SER A 205 17.94 -1.39 -4.33
C SER A 205 19.38 -1.93 -4.33
N ASP A 206 19.91 -2.20 -3.13
CA ASP A 206 21.25 -2.73 -2.92
C ASP A 206 21.40 -4.17 -3.48
N PRO A 207 22.32 -4.41 -4.44
CA PRO A 207 22.51 -5.73 -5.04
C PRO A 207 22.96 -6.80 -4.01
N ALA A 208 23.65 -6.40 -2.94
CA ALA A 208 24.04 -7.28 -1.84
C ALA A 208 22.83 -7.79 -1.03
N LYS A 209 21.84 -6.93 -0.78
CA LYS A 209 20.60 -7.31 -0.08
C LYS A 209 19.69 -8.13 -0.99
N GLN A 210 19.66 -7.85 -2.31
CA GLN A 210 18.99 -8.69 -3.30
C GLN A 210 19.58 -10.12 -3.35
N LYS A 211 20.91 -10.27 -3.19
CA LYS A 211 21.56 -11.58 -3.15
C LYS A 211 21.15 -12.39 -1.92
N LYS A 212 21.07 -11.77 -0.73
CA LYS A 212 20.57 -12.41 0.50
C LYS A 212 19.10 -12.84 0.41
N LEU A 213 18.28 -12.10 -0.32
CA LEU A 213 16.86 -12.43 -0.56
C LEU A 213 16.63 -13.42 -1.73
N GLY A 214 17.71 -13.91 -2.36
CA GLY A 214 17.62 -14.83 -3.51
C GLY A 214 17.11 -14.18 -4.80
N LEU A 215 17.11 -12.84 -4.89
CA LEU A 215 16.60 -12.06 -6.04
C LEU A 215 17.67 -11.74 -7.10
N HIS A 216 18.87 -12.31 -6.98
CA HIS A 216 19.96 -12.08 -7.94
C HIS A 216 19.71 -12.77 -9.29
N LYS A 217 20.23 -12.19 -10.37
CA LYS A 217 20.34 -12.91 -11.64
C LYS A 217 21.31 -14.08 -11.44
N LYS A 218 20.84 -15.31 -11.58
CA LYS A 218 21.74 -16.44 -11.86
C LYS A 218 22.49 -16.09 -13.15
N LYS A 219 23.82 -16.10 -13.08
CA LYS A 219 24.69 -15.99 -14.26
C LYS A 219 24.48 -17.22 -15.13
#